data_AF-A0A2J6TPD8-F1
#
_entry.id   AF-A0A2J6TPD8-F1
#
_cell.length_a   1.000
_cell.length_b   1.000
_cell.length_c   1.000
_cell.angle_alpha   90.00
_cell.angle_beta   90.00
_cell.angle_gamma   90.00
#
_symmetry.space_group_name_H-M   'P 1'
#
loop_
_entity.id
_entity.type
_entity.pdbx_description
1 polymer ?
#
loop_
_entity_poly.entity_id
_entity_poly.type
_entity_poly.pdbx_seq_one_letter_code
_entity_poly.pdbx_strand_id
1 'polypeptide(L)' 'MRTLLLSNKRSSQHCVGAATMDTVPGPYTAAATPLACPLSAGGTFNASGFTNADGTY' A
#
# COMPACT_ATOMS: atom_id res chain seq x y z
N MET A 1 -0.05 10.61 -0.73
CA MET A 1 -0.18 9.16 -0.47
C MET A 1 1.16 8.49 -0.73
N ARG A 2 1.70 7.73 0.22
CA ARG A 2 2.91 6.93 0.01
C ARG A 2 2.57 5.46 0.23
N THR A 3 2.93 4.62 -0.74
CA THR A 3 2.74 3.18 -0.67
C THR A 3 3.72 2.59 0.34
N LEU A 4 3.21 1.74 1.24
CA LEU A 4 4.02 0.98 2.20
C LEU A 4 3.95 -0.51 1.86
N LEU A 5 5.09 -1.18 1.92
CA LEU A 5 5.15 -2.63 1.88
C LEU A 5 5.00 -3.17 3.30
N LEU A 6 3.95 -3.97 3.51
CA LEU A 6 3.76 -4.71 4.76
C LEU A 6 4.27 -6.13 4.54
N SER A 7 5.34 -6.49 5.26
CA SER A 7 5.88 -7.85 5.27
C SER A 7 5.25 -8.66 6.38
N ASN A 8 4.62 -9.79 6.04
CA ASN A 8 4.14 -10.75 7.03
C ASN A 8 5.28 -11.71 7.40
N LYS A 9 5.89 -11.57 8.59
CA LYS A 9 7.11 -12.30 9.01
C LYS A 9 7.04 -13.84 8.99
N ARG A 10 5.86 -14.46 8.77
CA ARG A 10 5.70 -15.93 8.63
C ARG A 10 5.67 -16.44 7.19
N SER A 11 5.63 -15.56 6.19
CA SER A 11 5.47 -15.90 4.78
C SER A 11 6.42 -15.04 3.94
N SER A 12 7.02 -15.59 2.89
CA SER A 12 7.80 -14.80 1.91
C SER A 12 6.93 -13.89 1.03
N GLN A 13 5.69 -13.62 1.45
CA GLN A 13 4.68 -12.88 0.71
C GLN A 13 4.48 -11.50 1.33
N HIS A 14 4.33 -10.52 0.45
CA HIS A 14 4.13 -9.12 0.81
C HIS A 14 2.70 -8.69 0.50
N CYS A 15 2.21 -7.73 1.28
CA CYS A 15 0.96 -7.04 1.01
C CYS A 15 1.26 -5.55 0.84
N VAL A 16 0.48 -4.90 -0.01
CA VAL A 16 0.58 -3.47 -0.27
C VAL A 16 -0.38 -2.75 0.66
N GLY A 17 0.12 -1.78 1.42
CA GLY A 17 -0.68 -0.87 2.25
C GLY A 17 -0.56 0.58 1.81
N ALA A 18 -1.44 1.40 2.36
CA ALA A 18 -1.43 2.85 2.17
C ALA A 18 -1.05 3.56 3.47
N ALA A 19 -0.43 4.74 3.34
CA ALA A 19 -0.37 5.71 4.41
C ALA A 19 -0.67 7.13 3.92
N THR A 20 -1.27 7.91 4.80
CA THR A 20 -1.60 9.32 4.62
C THR A 20 -0.74 10.19 5.54
N MET A 21 -0.58 11.45 5.16
CA MET A 21 0.15 12.47 5.90
C MET A 21 -0.40 13.84 5.52
N ASP A 22 -0.35 14.79 6.45
CA ASP A 22 -0.76 16.18 6.18
C ASP A 22 0.33 17.00 5.49
N THR A 23 1.60 16.63 5.70
CA THR A 23 2.75 17.24 5.02
C THR A 23 3.66 16.18 4.43
N VAL A 24 4.26 16.46 3.27
CA VAL A 24 5.13 15.52 2.53
C VAL A 24 6.21 14.84 3.38
N PRO A 25 6.93 15.53 4.31
CA PRO A 25 7.93 14.85 5.14
C PRO A 25 7.34 13.87 6.16
N GLY A 26 6.03 13.90 6.41
CA GLY A 26 5.35 13.09 7.40
C GLY A 26 5.08 13.85 8.72
N PRO A 27 4.68 13.14 9.79
CA PRO A 27 4.61 11.67 9.92
C PRO A 27 3.54 11.04 9.02
N TYR A 28 3.77 9.77 8.65
CA TYR A 28 2.82 8.98 7.87
C TYR A 28 2.00 8.08 8.80
N THR A 29 0.68 8.16 8.69
CA THR A 29 -0.25 7.27 9.40
C THR A 29 -0.67 6.15 8.45
N ALA A 30 -0.36 4.91 8.83
CA ALA A 30 -0.74 3.74 8.04
C ALA A 30 -2.24 3.47 8.12
N ALA A 31 -2.84 3.04 7.00
CA ALA A 31 -4.18 2.49 7.00
C ALA A 31 -4.21 1.17 7.79
N ALA A 32 -5.32 0.92 8.49
CA ALA A 32 -5.48 -0.29 9.30
C ALA A 32 -5.49 -1.57 8.46
N THR A 33 -5.93 -1.48 7.20
CA THR A 33 -6.05 -2.62 6.28
C THR A 33 -5.15 -2.44 5.05
N PRO A 34 -4.53 -3.52 4.55
CA PRO A 34 -3.80 -3.46 3.29
C PRO A 34 -4.75 -3.19 2.12
N LEU A 35 -4.26 -2.50 1.10
CA LEU A 35 -4.97 -2.29 -0.16
C LEU A 35 -5.09 -3.58 -0.97
N ALA A 36 -4.04 -4.41 -0.95
CA ALA A 36 -4.01 -5.67 -1.69
C ALA A 36 -3.13 -6.71 -0.97
N CYS A 37 -3.66 -7.92 -0.81
CA CYS A 37 -2.99 -9.01 -0.09
C CYS A 37 -3.36 -10.40 -0.67
N PRO A 38 -3.06 -10.68 -1.96
CA PRO A 38 -3.44 -11.93 -2.61
C PRO A 38 -2.46 -13.06 -2.22
N LEU A 39 -2.53 -13.51 -0.97
CA LEU A 39 -1.62 -14.52 -0.42
C LEU A 39 -1.69 -15.86 -1.18
N SER A 40 -2.87 -16.24 -1.69
CA SER A 40 -3.03 -17.43 -2.53
C SER A 40 -2.31 -17.33 -3.88
N ALA A 41 -1.97 -16.12 -4.33
CA ALA A 41 -1.26 -15.86 -5.59
C ALA A 41 0.21 -15.44 -5.38
N GLY A 42 0.77 -15.62 -4.17
CA GLY A 42 2.16 -15.27 -3.87
C GLY A 42 2.39 -13.87 -3.30
N GLY A 43 1.33 -13.08 -3.07
CA GLY A 43 1.44 -11.71 -2.58
C GLY A 43 1.69 -10.66 -3.67
N THR A 44 1.99 -9.43 -3.25
CA THR A 44 2.20 -8.27 -4.14
C THR A 44 3.18 -7.28 -3.51
N PHE A 45 4.04 -6.64 -4.32
CA PHE A 45 5.13 -5.80 -3.80
C PHE A 45 5.52 -4.57 -4.65
N ASN A 46 4.76 -4.18 -5.66
CA ASN A 46 5.07 -2.99 -6.47
C ASN A 46 3.78 -2.22 -6.82
N ALA A 47 3.34 -1.33 -5.94
CA ALA A 47 2.15 -0.52 -6.21
C ALA A 47 2.51 0.80 -6.88
N SER A 48 1.71 1.18 -7.88
CA SER A 48 1.73 2.51 -8.49
C SER A 48 0.37 3.15 -8.29
N GLY A 49 0.33 4.33 -7.67
CA GLY A 49 -0.88 5.13 -7.58
C GLY A 49 -0.99 6.00 -8.83
N PHE A 50 -2.17 6.06 -9.43
CA PHE A 50 -2.49 7.02 -10.49
C PHE A 50 -3.89 7.60 -10.26
N THR A 51 -4.17 8.70 -10.92
CA THR A 51 -5.49 9.32 -10.93
C THR A 51 -5.88 9.45 -12.39
N ASN A 52 -7.05 8.96 -12.75
CA ASN A 52 -7.60 9.10 -14.09
C ASN A 52 -7.81 10.58 -14.42
N ALA A 53 -7.87 10.89 -15.72
CA ALA A 53 -8.13 12.27 -16.17
C ALA A 53 -9.49 12.80 -15.69
N ASP A 54 -10.44 11.91 -15.41
CA ASP A 54 -11.76 12.23 -14.86
C ASP A 54 -11.77 12.33 -13.31
N GLY A 55 -10.62 12.16 -12.65
CA GLY A 55 -10.47 12.23 -11.21
C GLY A 55 -10.75 10.93 -10.44
N THR A 56 -11.03 9.81 -11.13
CA THR A 56 -11.22 8.49 -10.49
C THR A 56 -9.88 7.79 -10.17
N TYR A 57 -9.93 6.75 -9.32
CA TYR A 57 -8.79 5.97 -8.84
C TYR A 57 -9.05 4.46 -8.96
#